data_AF-A0A2D5E8X2-F1
#
_entry.id   AF-A0A2D5E8X2-F1
#
_cell.length_a   1.000
_cell.length_b   1.000
_cell.length_c   1.000
_cell.angle_alpha   90.00
_cell.angle_beta   90.00
_cell.angle_gamma   90.00
#
_symmetry.space_group_name_H-M   'P 1'
#
loop_
_entity.id
_entity.type
_entity.pdbx_description
1 polymer ?
#
loop_
_entity_poly.entity_id
_entity_poly.type
_entity_poly.pdbx_seq_one_letter_code
_entity_poly.pdbx_strand_id
1 'polypeptide(L)'
;MLPIRVCVGLCLAMAAPVLGQSPDKPWQHEDGTIEFEGRTFDDWKQFHRSDLFDPLKKCGTPAPGLDEKGGGGQPIGRFGGGGSPADCTMSSTSIDPVYDPEVSIFRIPCVVHVIMNSSGSQGNLSDAQVESGIRILNEDMNALLDTPGQNGTEARIEFYLATEDQNGSPTDGITRSQNDSWFNDGGNYWNSLAWDPNRFCNIYTNTASGALGYVSGFPAEPGHAGSIGDRVVVLWSTYGEDGSYGPPFNMGRTLTHEIGHYLGLFHTFQGGCAGGSCYGGGDLICDTNAESGPNFGCGTGSTCGSPDPTDNYMDYSDDACMNKFTPEQSNRMRCSLLNYRPLLYSEGPGCSSACFADISNDGQIDSADIGLLVGAWGTCSDDDENPCCADLDGSGAVDSADLGLMIGGWGPCPVDPCEGVDCNDGDPCTADSCLDGTCFNEPIPGCGEGPCGSPNSGSCYIANGSPGCDDSECCEAICAADAYCCDTEWDSVCSGAANSQCSGGSGGGGACCSPNGSPGCDDADCQDLVCNIDPFCCDNDWDQICADEAILSCEVCNN
;
A
#
# COMPACT_ATOMS: atom_id res chain seq x y z
N MET A 1 64.53 -11.24 -55.05
CA MET A 1 65.14 -10.22 -54.15
C MET A 1 64.16 -9.94 -53.02
N LEU A 2 64.66 -9.87 -51.79
CA LEU A 2 64.00 -9.28 -50.60
C LEU A 2 64.73 -7.94 -50.28
N PRO A 3 64.28 -7.03 -49.38
CA PRO A 3 62.97 -6.85 -48.69
C PRO A 3 62.56 -5.33 -48.44
N ILE A 4 61.63 -5.08 -47.49
CA ILE A 4 61.37 -3.82 -46.68
C ILE A 4 60.57 -2.68 -47.39
N ARG A 5 59.30 -2.37 -47.00
CA ARG A 5 58.73 -1.37 -46.02
C ARG A 5 59.15 0.11 -46.29
N VAL A 6 58.35 1.19 -46.14
CA VAL A 6 57.28 1.60 -45.17
C VAL A 6 56.19 2.51 -45.84
N CYS A 7 55.05 2.69 -45.14
CA CYS A 7 53.78 3.38 -45.46
C CYS A 7 53.77 4.86 -45.92
N VAL A 8 52.78 5.18 -46.78
CA VAL A 8 51.70 6.21 -46.67
C VAL A 8 50.55 5.72 -47.61
N GLY A 9 49.23 5.93 -47.44
CA GLY A 9 48.40 6.45 -46.33
C GLY A 9 46.99 6.89 -46.83
N LEU A 10 45.91 6.51 -46.14
CA LEU A 10 44.46 6.85 -46.29
C LEU A 10 43.87 7.09 -47.70
N CYS A 11 42.86 6.27 -48.06
CA CYS A 11 41.44 6.64 -47.82
C CYS A 11 40.52 5.43 -48.03
N LEU A 12 39.76 5.04 -46.99
CA LEU A 12 38.66 4.07 -47.13
C LEU A 12 37.42 4.83 -47.60
N ALA A 13 36.76 4.35 -48.66
CA ALA A 13 35.38 4.74 -48.93
C ALA A 13 34.47 3.96 -47.97
N MET A 14 34.28 4.49 -46.77
CA MET A 14 33.20 4.01 -45.89
C MET A 14 31.86 4.43 -46.51
N ALA A 15 30.93 3.48 -46.65
CA ALA A 15 29.53 3.83 -46.75
C ALA A 15 29.13 4.51 -45.43
N ALA A 16 28.41 5.63 -45.51
CA ALA A 16 27.96 6.32 -44.30
C ALA A 16 26.92 5.45 -43.58
N PRO A 17 26.99 5.30 -42.24
CA PRO A 17 25.92 4.66 -41.50
C PRO A 17 24.65 5.52 -41.56
N VAL A 18 23.51 4.88 -41.67
CA VAL A 18 22.22 5.51 -41.39
C VAL A 18 22.22 5.92 -39.91
N LEU A 19 21.78 7.15 -39.61
CA LEU A 19 21.77 7.68 -38.25
C LEU A 19 20.83 6.84 -37.36
N GLY A 20 21.41 6.06 -36.43
CA GLY A 20 20.66 5.35 -35.38
C GLY A 20 21.14 3.93 -35.05
N GLN A 21 21.78 3.24 -35.99
CA GLN A 21 22.10 1.81 -35.82
C GLN A 21 23.51 1.57 -35.26
N SER A 22 23.57 0.93 -34.09
CA SER A 22 24.79 0.37 -33.51
C SER A 22 24.95 -1.07 -34.01
N PRO A 23 26.09 -1.48 -34.60
CA PRO A 23 26.26 -2.83 -35.14
C PRO A 23 26.21 -3.93 -34.08
N ASP A 24 26.45 -3.56 -32.81
CA ASP A 24 26.48 -4.45 -31.65
C ASP A 24 25.10 -4.61 -30.96
N LYS A 25 23.99 -4.17 -31.59
CA LYS A 25 22.62 -4.27 -31.04
C LYS A 25 21.60 -4.71 -32.11
N PRO A 26 20.64 -5.59 -31.78
CA PRO A 26 19.58 -5.97 -32.72
C PRO A 26 18.66 -4.78 -33.00
N TRP A 27 18.23 -4.63 -34.24
CA TRP A 27 17.39 -3.53 -34.70
C TRP A 27 16.13 -4.05 -35.40
N GLN A 28 14.96 -3.53 -35.04
CA GLN A 28 13.69 -3.87 -35.71
C GLN A 28 13.35 -2.86 -36.80
N HIS A 29 13.03 -3.34 -38.00
CA HIS A 29 12.50 -2.55 -39.10
C HIS A 29 10.97 -2.36 -38.97
N GLU A 30 10.41 -1.34 -39.65
CA GLU A 30 8.96 -1.03 -39.60
C GLU A 30 8.05 -2.18 -40.08
N ASP A 31 8.58 -3.13 -40.85
CA ASP A 31 7.87 -4.33 -41.30
C ASP A 31 7.88 -5.48 -40.27
N GLY A 32 8.48 -5.27 -39.11
CA GLY A 32 8.58 -6.22 -38.00
C GLY A 32 9.87 -7.06 -37.99
N THR A 33 10.64 -7.07 -39.08
CA THR A 33 11.85 -7.91 -39.20
C THR A 33 13.01 -7.38 -38.35
N ILE A 34 13.84 -8.28 -37.80
CA ILE A 34 14.96 -7.95 -36.91
C ILE A 34 16.28 -8.14 -37.65
N GLU A 35 17.19 -7.18 -37.58
CA GLU A 35 18.55 -7.28 -38.13
C GLU A 35 19.60 -7.26 -37.00
N PHE A 36 20.47 -8.26 -36.97
CA PHE A 36 21.59 -8.34 -36.02
C PHE A 36 22.81 -9.03 -36.64
N GLU A 37 24.00 -8.45 -36.46
CA GLU A 37 25.27 -8.89 -37.05
C GLU A 37 25.19 -9.24 -38.56
N GLY A 38 24.31 -8.56 -39.31
CA GLY A 38 24.10 -8.79 -40.74
C GLY A 38 23.27 -10.05 -41.09
N ARG A 39 22.56 -10.63 -40.12
CA ARG A 39 21.48 -11.59 -40.37
C ARG A 39 20.12 -10.93 -40.11
N THR A 40 19.13 -11.26 -40.94
CA THR A 40 17.74 -10.82 -40.78
C THR A 40 16.91 -11.99 -40.25
N PHE A 41 16.00 -11.70 -39.31
CA PHE A 41 15.06 -12.62 -38.70
C PHE A 41 13.64 -12.09 -38.92
N ASP A 42 12.68 -13.00 -39.09
CA ASP A 42 11.28 -12.63 -39.38
C ASP A 42 10.61 -11.90 -38.19
N ASP A 43 11.00 -12.24 -36.95
CA ASP A 43 10.52 -11.62 -35.72
C ASP A 43 11.52 -11.81 -34.53
N TRP A 44 11.21 -11.19 -33.39
CA TRP A 44 11.99 -11.32 -32.15
C TRP A 44 12.05 -12.75 -31.59
N LYS A 45 11.01 -13.58 -31.78
CA LYS A 45 11.01 -14.98 -31.32
C LYS A 45 11.99 -15.82 -32.14
N GLN A 46 12.14 -15.54 -33.42
CA GLN A 46 13.14 -16.17 -34.29
C GLN A 46 14.56 -15.68 -33.95
N PHE A 47 14.73 -14.41 -33.61
CA PHE A 47 16.01 -13.88 -33.12
C PHE A 47 16.45 -14.53 -31.79
N HIS A 48 15.57 -14.59 -30.79
CA HIS A 48 15.87 -15.19 -29.47
C HIS A 48 16.13 -16.70 -29.52
N ARG A 49 15.71 -17.38 -30.59
CA ARG A 49 15.99 -18.81 -30.85
C ARG A 49 17.25 -19.03 -31.71
N SER A 50 17.96 -17.97 -32.09
CA SER A 50 19.15 -18.04 -32.95
C SER A 50 20.45 -18.31 -32.18
N ASP A 51 21.48 -18.79 -32.90
CA ASP A 51 22.85 -18.94 -32.40
C ASP A 51 23.56 -17.60 -32.07
N LEU A 52 22.94 -16.47 -32.40
CA LEU A 52 23.48 -15.12 -32.12
C LEU A 52 22.91 -14.50 -30.84
N PHE A 53 21.84 -15.08 -30.26
CA PHE A 53 21.28 -14.59 -29.01
C PHE A 53 22.00 -15.23 -27.81
N ASP A 54 22.69 -14.39 -27.03
CA ASP A 54 23.39 -14.79 -25.80
C ASP A 54 22.55 -14.36 -24.58
N PRO A 55 21.79 -15.26 -23.95
CA PRO A 55 20.87 -14.91 -22.86
C PRO A 55 21.57 -14.37 -21.61
N LEU A 56 22.90 -14.47 -21.52
CA LEU A 56 23.68 -13.91 -20.41
C LEU A 56 24.11 -12.45 -20.66
N LYS A 57 23.88 -11.90 -21.87
CA LYS A 57 24.22 -10.49 -22.22
C LYS A 57 22.98 -9.60 -22.19
N LYS A 58 22.55 -9.23 -20.98
CA LYS A 58 21.53 -8.19 -20.79
C LYS A 58 22.03 -6.83 -21.32
N CYS A 59 21.13 -6.07 -21.95
CA CYS A 59 21.43 -4.73 -22.48
C CYS A 59 21.56 -3.68 -21.36
N GLY A 60 22.71 -3.65 -20.68
CA GLY A 60 23.32 -2.51 -20.00
C GLY A 60 22.43 -1.55 -19.18
N THR A 61 22.20 -1.92 -17.92
CA THR A 61 22.20 -0.94 -16.80
C THR A 61 23.45 -1.22 -15.96
N PRO A 62 24.26 -0.22 -15.57
CA PRO A 62 25.45 -0.47 -14.74
C PRO A 62 25.04 -1.01 -13.37
N ALA A 63 25.80 -1.98 -12.84
CA ALA A 63 25.63 -2.41 -11.46
C ALA A 63 25.87 -1.22 -10.50
N PRO A 64 25.00 -0.97 -9.51
CA PRO A 64 25.26 0.02 -8.47
C PRO A 64 26.56 -0.30 -7.74
N GLY A 65 27.39 0.72 -7.55
CA GLY A 65 28.65 0.57 -6.83
C GLY A 65 28.41 0.23 -5.36
N LEU A 66 29.14 -0.77 -4.87
CA LEU A 66 29.40 -0.90 -3.44
C LEU A 66 30.53 0.08 -3.09
N ASP A 67 30.20 1.37 -2.95
CA ASP A 67 31.06 2.36 -2.31
C ASP A 67 30.36 3.17 -1.22
N GLU A 68 31.09 3.38 -0.13
CA GLU A 68 30.56 3.73 1.19
C GLU A 68 30.16 5.21 1.30
N LYS A 69 28.99 5.49 1.89
CA LYS A 69 28.84 6.33 3.10
C LYS A 69 27.41 6.31 3.65
N GLY A 70 27.29 6.16 4.96
CA GLY A 70 26.01 6.02 5.67
C GLY A 70 25.23 7.33 5.86
N GLY A 71 24.07 7.29 6.52
CA GLY A 71 23.43 6.13 7.14
C GLY A 71 22.19 6.53 7.96
N GLY A 72 21.56 5.54 8.59
CA GLY A 72 20.27 5.69 9.30
C GLY A 72 19.14 5.11 8.45
N GLY A 73 18.62 3.94 8.82
CA GLY A 73 17.59 3.24 8.07
C GLY A 73 16.51 2.65 8.96
N GLN A 74 15.33 2.44 8.37
CA GLN A 74 14.21 1.60 8.79
C GLN A 74 13.19 1.59 7.63
N PRO A 75 12.25 0.62 7.56
CA PRO A 75 12.33 -0.77 7.99
C PRO A 75 12.53 -1.73 6.79
N ILE A 76 12.69 -3.00 7.06
CA ILE A 76 13.02 -4.05 6.09
C ILE A 76 11.76 -4.72 5.52
N GLY A 77 11.42 -4.41 4.27
CA GLY A 77 10.52 -5.26 3.48
C GLY A 77 11.08 -6.68 3.41
N ARG A 78 10.25 -7.67 3.75
CA ARG A 78 10.61 -9.10 3.70
C ARG A 78 10.99 -9.40 2.24
N PHE A 79 12.25 -9.79 2.01
CA PHE A 79 12.91 -9.91 0.70
C PHE A 79 13.46 -8.64 0.02
N GLY A 80 14.14 -7.78 0.78
CA GLY A 80 15.49 -7.36 0.35
C GLY A 80 15.64 -6.40 -0.85
N GLY A 81 14.76 -5.41 -0.98
CA GLY A 81 15.06 -4.15 -1.68
C GLY A 81 13.99 -3.68 -2.68
N GLY A 82 13.69 -2.38 -2.66
CA GLY A 82 12.87 -1.72 -3.67
C GLY A 82 12.06 -0.55 -3.13
N GLY A 83 10.84 -0.84 -2.65
CA GLY A 83 9.78 0.15 -2.54
C GLY A 83 9.84 1.14 -1.37
N SER A 84 9.30 2.34 -1.61
CA SER A 84 9.09 3.42 -0.65
C SER A 84 7.65 3.96 -0.74
N PRO A 85 7.01 4.37 0.38
CA PRO A 85 5.74 5.09 0.33
C PRO A 85 5.80 6.41 -0.47
N ALA A 86 6.99 6.94 -0.74
CA ALA A 86 7.16 8.11 -1.60
C ALA A 86 6.83 7.83 -3.09
N ASP A 87 6.76 6.56 -3.49
CA ASP A 87 6.58 6.14 -4.88
C ASP A 87 5.10 6.14 -5.33
N CYS A 88 4.14 6.23 -4.42
CA CYS A 88 2.70 6.28 -4.74
C CYS A 88 1.92 7.24 -3.84
N THR A 89 2.47 8.43 -3.59
CA THR A 89 1.78 9.46 -2.79
C THR A 89 0.57 10.07 -3.52
N MET A 90 -0.19 10.92 -2.81
CA MET A 90 -1.28 11.72 -3.39
C MET A 90 -0.84 12.79 -4.40
N SER A 91 0.46 12.99 -4.61
CA SER A 91 1.01 14.00 -5.54
C SER A 91 2.17 13.49 -6.41
N SER A 92 2.57 12.23 -6.27
CA SER A 92 3.64 11.60 -7.06
C SER A 92 3.38 10.13 -7.34
N THR A 93 3.85 9.67 -8.51
CA THR A 93 4.11 8.26 -8.80
C THR A 93 5.60 8.08 -9.14
N SER A 94 6.18 6.95 -8.75
CA SER A 94 7.46 6.47 -9.26
C SER A 94 7.28 5.01 -9.64
N ILE A 95 7.39 4.71 -10.93
CA ILE A 95 7.29 3.34 -11.44
C ILE A 95 8.57 2.61 -11.09
N ASP A 96 8.45 1.56 -10.28
CA ASP A 96 9.58 0.72 -9.87
C ASP A 96 9.28 -0.77 -10.17
N PRO A 97 10.27 -1.55 -10.68
CA PRO A 97 10.13 -2.98 -10.92
C PRO A 97 9.75 -3.82 -9.69
N VAL A 98 9.98 -3.34 -8.46
CA VAL A 98 9.52 -4.04 -7.24
C VAL A 98 8.00 -4.13 -7.14
N TYR A 99 7.28 -3.23 -7.82
CA TYR A 99 5.82 -3.23 -7.90
C TYR A 99 5.30 -3.88 -9.19
N ASP A 100 6.17 -4.49 -10.00
CA ASP A 100 5.74 -5.19 -11.20
C ASP A 100 4.81 -6.38 -10.83
N PRO A 101 3.70 -6.61 -11.55
CA PRO A 101 2.88 -7.80 -11.41
C PRO A 101 3.68 -9.12 -11.39
N GLU A 102 4.72 -9.25 -12.23
CA GLU A 102 5.54 -10.47 -12.34
C GLU A 102 6.25 -10.86 -11.02
N VAL A 103 6.36 -9.96 -10.04
CA VAL A 103 7.06 -10.21 -8.76
C VAL A 103 6.30 -11.17 -7.85
N SER A 104 5.00 -10.98 -7.64
CA SER A 104 4.18 -11.78 -6.71
C SER A 104 2.68 -11.53 -6.89
N ILE A 105 1.86 -12.51 -6.50
CA ILE A 105 0.39 -12.39 -6.51
C ILE A 105 -0.07 -11.90 -5.14
N PHE A 106 -0.92 -10.87 -5.09
CA PHE A 106 -1.53 -10.39 -3.85
C PHE A 106 -2.94 -10.94 -3.73
N ARG A 107 -3.26 -11.63 -2.62
CA ARG A 107 -4.57 -12.24 -2.40
C ARG A 107 -5.24 -11.57 -1.21
N ILE A 108 -6.33 -10.86 -1.50
CA ILE A 108 -7.07 -10.01 -0.56
C ILE A 108 -8.39 -10.69 -0.18
N PRO A 109 -8.58 -11.08 1.10
CA PRO A 109 -9.89 -11.49 1.60
C PRO A 109 -10.82 -10.27 1.67
N CYS A 110 -12.03 -10.44 1.14
CA CYS A 110 -13.10 -9.45 1.15
C CYS A 110 -14.23 -9.89 2.07
N VAL A 111 -14.87 -8.92 2.71
CA VAL A 111 -16.20 -9.08 3.33
C VAL A 111 -17.19 -8.14 2.65
N VAL A 112 -18.35 -8.67 2.26
CA VAL A 112 -19.41 -7.90 1.61
C VAL A 112 -20.56 -7.70 2.59
N HIS A 113 -20.75 -6.45 3.02
CA HIS A 113 -21.82 -6.02 3.91
C HIS A 113 -23.06 -5.64 3.08
N VAL A 114 -23.95 -6.61 2.92
CA VAL A 114 -25.24 -6.44 2.23
C VAL A 114 -26.22 -5.73 3.15
N ILE A 115 -26.37 -4.41 2.96
CA ILE A 115 -27.29 -3.58 3.73
C ILE A 115 -28.62 -3.45 3.00
N MET A 116 -29.69 -3.78 3.69
CA MET A 116 -31.07 -3.77 3.22
C MET A 116 -31.91 -2.71 3.92
N ASN A 117 -32.96 -2.25 3.24
CA ASN A 117 -34.05 -1.53 3.92
C ASN A 117 -34.77 -2.45 4.93
N SER A 118 -35.53 -1.84 5.85
CA SER A 118 -36.20 -2.57 6.95
C SER A 118 -37.27 -3.57 6.50
N SER A 119 -37.75 -3.46 5.25
CA SER A 119 -38.66 -4.44 4.64
C SER A 119 -37.95 -5.59 3.90
N GLY A 120 -36.61 -5.56 3.78
CA GLY A 120 -35.83 -6.53 3.01
C GLY A 120 -36.15 -6.55 1.51
N SER A 121 -36.78 -5.49 0.99
CA SER A 121 -37.29 -5.41 -0.38
C SER A 121 -36.36 -4.64 -1.33
N GLN A 122 -35.33 -3.99 -0.79
CA GLN A 122 -34.28 -3.28 -1.52
C GLN A 122 -32.94 -3.53 -0.80
N GLY A 123 -31.83 -3.55 -1.54
CA GLY A 123 -30.51 -3.87 -0.99
C GLY A 123 -30.25 -5.37 -0.76
N ASN A 124 -31.25 -6.24 -0.98
CA ASN A 124 -31.11 -7.67 -0.72
C ASN A 124 -30.50 -8.40 -1.93
N LEU A 125 -29.18 -8.35 -2.04
CA LEU A 125 -28.42 -9.10 -3.05
C LEU A 125 -28.47 -10.60 -2.73
N SER A 126 -28.57 -11.46 -3.75
CA SER A 126 -28.37 -12.91 -3.57
C SER A 126 -26.87 -13.22 -3.40
N ASP A 127 -26.53 -14.37 -2.82
CA ASP A 127 -25.12 -14.76 -2.64
C ASP A 127 -24.42 -14.87 -4.02
N ALA A 128 -25.09 -15.46 -5.01
CA ALA A 128 -24.62 -15.48 -6.41
C ALA A 128 -24.41 -14.08 -7.02
N GLN A 129 -25.19 -13.06 -6.63
CA GLN A 129 -24.96 -11.67 -7.07
C GLN A 129 -23.66 -11.12 -6.45
N VAL A 130 -23.42 -11.43 -5.17
CA VAL A 130 -22.20 -11.04 -4.46
C VAL A 130 -20.97 -11.74 -5.07
N GLU A 131 -21.04 -13.05 -5.23
CA GLU A 131 -20.03 -13.88 -5.90
C GLU A 131 -19.72 -13.35 -7.32
N SER A 132 -20.74 -12.97 -8.10
CA SER A 132 -20.53 -12.42 -9.45
C SER A 132 -19.75 -11.10 -9.45
N GLY A 133 -19.90 -10.25 -8.43
CA GLY A 133 -19.13 -9.02 -8.30
C GLY A 133 -17.66 -9.28 -8.00
N ILE A 134 -17.37 -10.22 -7.10
CA ILE A 134 -15.99 -10.65 -6.81
C ILE A 134 -15.36 -11.35 -8.01
N ARG A 135 -16.12 -12.20 -8.74
CA ARG A 135 -15.67 -12.78 -10.02
C ARG A 135 -15.27 -11.69 -11.01
N ILE A 136 -16.19 -10.78 -11.34
CA ILE A 136 -15.96 -9.67 -12.28
C ILE A 136 -14.75 -8.81 -11.88
N LEU A 137 -14.59 -8.53 -10.58
CA LEU A 137 -13.45 -7.78 -10.07
C LEU A 137 -12.11 -8.49 -10.39
N ASN A 138 -12.04 -9.82 -10.26
CA ASN A 138 -10.85 -10.58 -10.65
C ASN A 138 -10.63 -10.61 -12.17
N GLU A 139 -11.70 -10.74 -12.97
CA GLU A 139 -11.65 -10.68 -14.43
C GLU A 139 -11.05 -9.36 -14.94
N ASP A 140 -11.43 -8.26 -14.30
CA ASP A 140 -10.96 -6.91 -14.64
C ASP A 140 -9.56 -6.59 -14.12
N MET A 141 -9.28 -6.93 -12.85
CA MET A 141 -7.99 -6.63 -12.20
C MET A 141 -6.85 -7.48 -12.77
N ASN A 142 -7.14 -8.69 -13.26
CA ASN A 142 -6.14 -9.60 -13.81
C ASN A 142 -6.26 -9.77 -15.32
N ALA A 143 -7.08 -8.97 -16.00
CA ALA A 143 -7.26 -8.95 -17.45
C ALA A 143 -7.46 -10.36 -18.06
N LEU A 144 -8.30 -11.18 -17.41
CA LEU A 144 -8.43 -12.61 -17.71
C LEU A 144 -8.92 -12.84 -19.16
N LEU A 145 -8.34 -13.83 -19.84
CA LEU A 145 -8.66 -14.16 -21.22
C LEU A 145 -10.12 -14.59 -21.40
N ASP A 146 -10.68 -14.30 -22.58
CA ASP A 146 -12.10 -14.52 -22.94
C ASP A 146 -13.13 -13.80 -22.05
N THR A 147 -12.70 -12.87 -21.18
CA THR A 147 -13.56 -11.98 -20.39
C THR A 147 -13.62 -10.58 -21.00
N PRO A 148 -14.59 -9.72 -20.63
CA PRO A 148 -14.61 -8.33 -21.12
C PRO A 148 -13.45 -7.46 -20.59
N GLY A 149 -12.66 -7.94 -19.61
CA GLY A 149 -11.44 -7.28 -19.11
C GLY A 149 -10.13 -7.67 -19.82
N GLN A 150 -10.17 -8.63 -20.75
CA GLN A 150 -8.99 -9.21 -21.43
C GLN A 150 -8.06 -8.22 -22.17
N ASN A 151 -8.48 -6.98 -22.36
CA ASN A 151 -7.70 -5.94 -23.04
C ASN A 151 -6.89 -5.07 -22.06
N GLY A 152 -7.02 -5.31 -20.76
CA GLY A 152 -6.26 -4.66 -19.69
C GLY A 152 -4.85 -5.20 -19.50
N THR A 153 -4.24 -4.78 -18.39
CA THR A 153 -2.97 -5.33 -17.91
C THR A 153 -3.21 -6.09 -16.62
N GLU A 154 -2.73 -7.33 -16.56
CA GLU A 154 -2.81 -8.17 -15.36
C GLU A 154 -2.12 -7.46 -14.17
N ALA A 155 -2.85 -7.16 -13.09
CA ALA A 155 -2.27 -6.57 -11.88
C ALA A 155 -1.74 -7.63 -10.89
N ARG A 156 -2.11 -8.91 -11.06
CA ARG A 156 -1.83 -10.01 -10.11
C ARG A 156 -2.31 -9.66 -8.70
N ILE A 157 -3.55 -9.17 -8.63
CA ILE A 157 -4.28 -8.86 -7.39
C ILE A 157 -5.59 -9.66 -7.44
N GLU A 158 -5.67 -10.70 -6.62
CA GLU A 158 -6.85 -11.54 -6.45
C GLU A 158 -7.70 -11.09 -5.27
N PHE A 159 -9.02 -11.15 -5.43
CA PHE A 159 -10.00 -10.88 -4.39
C PHE A 159 -10.85 -12.12 -4.16
N TYR A 160 -11.06 -12.51 -2.90
CA TYR A 160 -11.90 -13.67 -2.57
C TYR A 160 -12.77 -13.38 -1.36
N LEU A 161 -13.98 -13.96 -1.32
CA LEU A 161 -14.83 -13.86 -0.13
C LEU A 161 -14.14 -14.59 1.04
N ALA A 162 -14.03 -13.90 2.18
CA ALA A 162 -13.37 -14.42 3.36
C ALA A 162 -14.00 -15.74 3.83
N THR A 163 -13.18 -16.75 4.09
CA THR A 163 -13.62 -18.07 4.57
C THR A 163 -13.64 -18.18 6.10
N GLU A 164 -12.99 -17.24 6.78
CA GLU A 164 -12.99 -17.09 8.24
C GLU A 164 -13.32 -15.64 8.61
N ASP A 165 -14.07 -15.45 9.69
CA ASP A 165 -14.40 -14.13 10.22
C ASP A 165 -13.24 -13.54 11.03
N GLN A 166 -13.40 -12.29 11.48
CA GLN A 166 -12.39 -11.62 12.31
C GLN A 166 -12.04 -12.36 13.62
N ASN A 167 -12.87 -13.31 14.07
CA ASN A 167 -12.66 -14.15 15.26
C ASN A 167 -12.16 -15.58 14.91
N GLY A 168 -11.88 -15.89 13.64
CA GLY A 168 -11.47 -17.23 13.19
C GLY A 168 -12.62 -18.24 13.09
N SER A 169 -13.87 -17.79 13.02
CA SER A 169 -15.02 -18.68 12.80
C SER A 169 -15.34 -18.81 11.30
N PRO A 170 -15.67 -20.01 10.78
CA PRO A 170 -15.99 -20.19 9.37
C PRO A 170 -17.14 -19.29 8.88
N THR A 171 -16.97 -18.68 7.71
CA THR A 171 -17.93 -17.75 7.10
C THR A 171 -17.94 -17.90 5.57
N ASP A 172 -18.94 -17.30 4.92
CA ASP A 172 -19.08 -17.17 3.48
C ASP A 172 -18.61 -15.79 2.97
N GLY A 173 -18.10 -14.93 3.86
CA GLY A 173 -17.67 -13.57 3.55
C GLY A 173 -18.82 -12.59 3.32
N ILE A 174 -20.08 -12.97 3.59
CA ILE A 174 -21.27 -12.16 3.32
C ILE A 174 -22.00 -11.86 4.63
N THR A 175 -22.06 -10.59 5.01
CA THR A 175 -22.87 -10.15 6.16
C THR A 175 -24.13 -9.44 5.70
N ARG A 176 -25.23 -9.57 6.46
CA ARG A 176 -26.56 -9.11 6.05
C ARG A 176 -27.21 -8.27 7.15
N SER A 177 -27.48 -7.00 6.87
CA SER A 177 -28.03 -6.04 7.83
C SER A 177 -29.34 -5.41 7.34
N GLN A 178 -30.35 -5.28 8.19
CA GLN A 178 -31.59 -4.55 7.90
C GLN A 178 -31.66 -3.27 8.71
N ASN A 179 -31.38 -2.12 8.08
CA ASN A 179 -31.38 -0.82 8.75
C ASN A 179 -31.60 0.30 7.73
N ASP A 180 -32.73 1.01 7.84
CA ASP A 180 -33.07 2.09 6.90
C ASP A 180 -32.07 3.26 6.91
N SER A 181 -31.42 3.55 8.05
CA SER A 181 -30.39 4.59 8.09
C SER A 181 -29.18 4.16 7.27
N TRP A 182 -28.64 2.98 7.55
CA TRP A 182 -27.44 2.47 6.90
C TRP A 182 -27.68 2.15 5.42
N PHE A 183 -28.88 1.70 5.07
CA PHE A 183 -29.29 1.48 3.68
C PHE A 183 -29.30 2.80 2.90
N ASN A 184 -29.80 3.89 3.50
CA ASN A 184 -29.74 5.23 2.92
C ASN A 184 -28.37 5.92 3.14
N ASP A 185 -27.30 5.13 3.34
CA ASP A 185 -25.90 5.58 3.54
C ASP A 185 -25.70 6.59 4.69
N GLY A 186 -26.60 6.57 5.69
CA GLY A 186 -26.60 7.47 6.83
C GLY A 186 -26.27 6.79 8.16
N GLY A 187 -25.65 7.54 9.07
CA GLY A 187 -25.16 7.04 10.36
C GLY A 187 -23.76 6.46 10.25
N ASN A 188 -23.32 5.70 11.26
CA ASN A 188 -21.94 5.20 11.38
C ASN A 188 -21.89 3.67 11.21
N TYR A 189 -22.32 3.17 10.05
CA TYR A 189 -22.44 1.72 9.84
C TYR A 189 -21.08 1.01 9.81
N TRP A 190 -20.03 1.65 9.27
CA TRP A 190 -18.68 1.10 9.24
C TRP A 190 -18.16 0.82 10.66
N ASN A 191 -18.31 1.76 11.60
CA ASN A 191 -17.99 1.54 13.04
C ASN A 191 -18.76 0.37 13.69
N SER A 192 -19.84 -0.12 13.08
CA SER A 192 -20.69 -1.18 13.64
C SER A 192 -20.55 -2.53 12.91
N LEU A 193 -20.09 -2.51 11.67
CA LEU A 193 -20.09 -3.66 10.75
C LEU A 193 -18.72 -4.05 10.25
N ALA A 194 -17.76 -3.12 10.21
CA ALA A 194 -16.44 -3.36 9.65
C ALA A 194 -15.77 -4.54 10.35
N TRP A 195 -15.17 -5.42 9.55
CA TRP A 195 -14.13 -6.31 10.02
C TRP A 195 -12.80 -5.56 9.94
N ASP A 196 -11.81 -5.96 10.74
CA ASP A 196 -10.48 -5.32 10.78
C ASP A 196 -9.96 -4.95 9.37
N PRO A 197 -9.89 -3.66 9.00
CA PRO A 197 -9.50 -3.23 7.65
C PRO A 197 -8.03 -3.50 7.32
N ASN A 198 -7.21 -3.87 8.32
CA ASN A 198 -5.86 -4.38 8.10
C ASN A 198 -5.86 -5.85 7.68
N ARG A 199 -6.98 -6.56 7.80
CA ARG A 199 -7.12 -7.99 7.49
C ARG A 199 -8.16 -8.28 6.41
N PHE A 200 -9.07 -7.35 6.12
CA PHE A 200 -10.19 -7.57 5.18
C PHE A 200 -10.52 -6.32 4.36
N CYS A 201 -10.74 -6.50 3.06
CA CYS A 201 -11.30 -5.47 2.21
C CYS A 201 -12.81 -5.38 2.48
N ASN A 202 -13.24 -4.28 3.10
CA ASN A 202 -14.61 -4.08 3.55
C ASN A 202 -15.44 -3.41 2.44
N ILE A 203 -16.35 -4.16 1.82
CA ILE A 203 -17.20 -3.72 0.71
C ILE A 203 -18.65 -3.59 1.21
N TYR A 204 -19.24 -2.40 1.10
CA TYR A 204 -20.60 -2.12 1.57
C TYR A 204 -21.56 -1.93 0.39
N THR A 205 -22.74 -2.56 0.43
CA THR A 205 -23.77 -2.33 -0.58
C THR A 205 -24.97 -1.60 0.03
N ASN A 206 -25.15 -0.32 -0.32
CA ASN A 206 -26.25 0.52 0.17
C ASN A 206 -26.70 1.50 -0.95
N THR A 207 -27.28 2.67 -0.66
CA THR A 207 -27.65 3.66 -1.70
C THR A 207 -26.52 4.60 -2.15
N ALA A 208 -25.31 4.46 -1.61
CA ALA A 208 -24.11 5.27 -1.90
C ALA A 208 -24.37 6.80 -1.91
N SER A 209 -25.25 7.27 -1.01
CA SER A 209 -25.73 8.67 -0.97
C SER A 209 -26.26 9.24 -2.31
N GLY A 210 -26.61 8.39 -3.28
CA GLY A 210 -27.05 8.77 -4.63
C GLY A 210 -25.96 8.77 -5.71
N ALA A 211 -24.72 8.41 -5.38
CA ALA A 211 -23.68 8.03 -6.33
C ALA A 211 -23.87 6.58 -6.82
N LEU A 212 -23.01 6.13 -7.75
CA LEU A 212 -22.91 4.69 -8.09
C LEU A 212 -21.97 3.96 -7.11
N GLY A 213 -20.92 4.61 -6.64
CA GLY A 213 -20.04 4.14 -5.58
C GLY A 213 -19.25 5.29 -4.98
N TYR A 214 -18.43 4.98 -3.98
CA TYR A 214 -17.32 5.82 -3.51
C TYR A 214 -16.36 5.01 -2.63
N VAL A 215 -15.13 5.51 -2.48
CA VAL A 215 -14.24 5.20 -1.34
C VAL A 215 -14.19 6.38 -0.36
N SER A 216 -13.93 6.07 0.91
CA SER A 216 -13.91 7.06 2.00
C SER A 216 -12.71 8.02 2.03
N GLY A 217 -11.69 7.73 1.23
CA GLY A 217 -10.40 8.39 1.18
C GLY A 217 -9.40 7.53 0.41
N PHE A 218 -8.14 7.94 0.37
CA PHE A 218 -7.09 7.28 -0.41
C PHE A 218 -5.97 6.69 0.47
N PRO A 219 -5.21 5.70 -0.01
CA PRO A 219 -4.28 4.95 0.83
C PRO A 219 -3.12 5.80 1.36
N ALA A 220 -2.67 6.75 0.55
CA ALA A 220 -1.61 7.70 0.87
C ALA A 220 -2.07 8.89 1.74
N GLU A 221 -3.35 8.94 2.15
CA GLU A 221 -3.84 9.95 3.10
C GLU A 221 -3.45 9.54 4.55
N PRO A 222 -2.84 10.43 5.34
CA PRO A 222 -2.35 10.08 6.67
C PRO A 222 -3.43 9.48 7.58
N GLY A 223 -3.20 8.25 8.04
CA GLY A 223 -4.11 7.53 8.93
C GLY A 223 -5.41 7.03 8.26
N HIS A 224 -5.51 7.04 6.93
CA HIS A 224 -6.70 6.52 6.24
C HIS A 224 -6.68 5.01 6.08
N ALA A 225 -5.66 4.47 5.40
CA ALA A 225 -5.51 3.04 5.15
C ALA A 225 -5.47 2.24 6.47
N GLY A 226 -6.22 1.15 6.54
CA GLY A 226 -6.31 0.31 7.74
C GLY A 226 -7.13 0.91 8.90
N SER A 227 -7.63 2.14 8.76
CA SER A 227 -8.56 2.73 9.74
C SER A 227 -9.95 2.11 9.64
N ILE A 228 -10.75 2.16 10.72
CA ILE A 228 -12.15 1.68 10.72
C ILE A 228 -13.05 2.39 9.68
N GLY A 229 -12.58 3.53 9.13
CA GLY A 229 -13.25 4.27 8.07
C GLY A 229 -12.96 3.75 6.67
N ASP A 230 -11.84 3.05 6.46
CA ASP A 230 -11.31 2.55 5.17
C ASP A 230 -12.27 1.54 4.55
N ARG A 231 -12.98 1.96 3.50
CA ARG A 231 -14.07 1.17 2.91
C ARG A 231 -14.33 1.48 1.45
N VAL A 232 -14.87 0.48 0.77
CA VAL A 232 -15.50 0.58 -0.55
C VAL A 232 -17.00 0.57 -0.37
N VAL A 233 -17.72 1.52 -0.96
CA VAL A 233 -19.19 1.59 -0.93
C VAL A 233 -19.71 1.56 -2.36
N VAL A 234 -20.62 0.64 -2.65
CA VAL A 234 -21.24 0.47 -3.98
C VAL A 234 -22.76 0.57 -3.84
N LEU A 235 -23.38 1.25 -4.80
CA LEU A 235 -24.83 1.28 -4.97
C LEU A 235 -25.31 -0.15 -5.21
N TRP A 236 -26.09 -0.68 -4.28
CA TRP A 236 -26.53 -2.09 -4.31
C TRP A 236 -27.14 -2.52 -5.66
N SER A 237 -27.78 -1.60 -6.38
CA SER A 237 -28.40 -1.91 -7.67
C SER A 237 -27.42 -2.04 -8.85
N THR A 238 -26.18 -1.55 -8.77
CA THR A 238 -25.14 -1.75 -9.81
C THR A 238 -24.16 -2.87 -9.48
N TYR A 239 -24.26 -3.46 -8.28
CA TYR A 239 -23.35 -4.52 -7.84
C TYR A 239 -23.54 -5.83 -8.63
N GLY A 240 -22.44 -6.37 -9.17
CA GLY A 240 -22.40 -7.68 -9.82
C GLY A 240 -23.02 -7.72 -11.23
N GLU A 241 -23.10 -8.93 -11.77
CA GLU A 241 -23.63 -9.22 -13.11
C GLU A 241 -25.15 -9.06 -13.16
N ASP A 242 -25.69 -8.37 -14.17
CA ASP A 242 -27.12 -8.06 -14.29
C ASP A 242 -27.72 -7.34 -13.06
N GLY A 243 -26.90 -6.48 -12.43
CA GLY A 243 -27.32 -5.59 -11.35
C GLY A 243 -28.65 -4.87 -11.65
N SER A 244 -29.55 -4.84 -10.66
CA SER A 244 -30.95 -4.38 -10.80
C SER A 244 -31.17 -2.92 -11.25
N TYR A 245 -30.12 -2.10 -11.36
CA TYR A 245 -30.15 -0.80 -12.02
C TYR A 245 -30.41 -0.96 -13.53
N GLY A 246 -29.88 -2.04 -14.12
CA GLY A 246 -29.88 -2.32 -15.55
C GLY A 246 -28.84 -1.49 -16.33
N PRO A 247 -28.80 -1.64 -17.67
CA PRO A 247 -27.89 -0.86 -18.49
C PRO A 247 -28.09 0.65 -18.31
N PRO A 248 -26.99 1.45 -18.24
CA PRO A 248 -25.62 1.05 -18.62
C PRO A 248 -24.73 0.51 -17.49
N PHE A 249 -25.23 0.32 -16.26
CA PHE A 249 -24.41 -0.01 -15.07
C PHE A 249 -24.82 -1.36 -14.45
N ASN A 250 -24.65 -2.45 -15.22
CA ASN A 250 -25.07 -3.81 -14.86
C ASN A 250 -24.03 -4.90 -15.18
N MET A 251 -22.76 -4.55 -15.40
CA MET A 251 -21.66 -5.49 -15.64
C MET A 251 -20.57 -5.39 -14.56
N GLY A 252 -20.96 -4.94 -13.35
CA GLY A 252 -20.12 -4.88 -12.15
C GLY A 252 -19.00 -3.83 -12.13
N ARG A 253 -18.82 -3.03 -13.19
CA ARG A 253 -17.65 -2.13 -13.32
C ARG A 253 -17.58 -1.05 -12.27
N THR A 254 -18.71 -0.69 -11.65
CA THR A 254 -18.72 0.20 -10.48
C THR A 254 -17.81 -0.34 -9.36
N LEU A 255 -17.83 -1.64 -9.06
CA LEU A 255 -16.94 -2.20 -8.04
C LEU A 255 -15.46 -2.12 -8.47
N THR A 256 -15.17 -2.43 -9.74
CA THR A 256 -13.82 -2.32 -10.33
C THR A 256 -13.26 -0.90 -10.21
N HIS A 257 -14.08 0.12 -10.52
CA HIS A 257 -13.75 1.54 -10.40
C HIS A 257 -13.43 1.93 -8.95
N GLU A 258 -14.32 1.61 -7.99
CA GLU A 258 -14.09 1.94 -6.58
C GLU A 258 -12.89 1.18 -5.99
N ILE A 259 -12.62 -0.05 -6.42
CA ILE A 259 -11.40 -0.78 -6.00
C ILE A 259 -10.15 -0.12 -6.60
N GLY A 260 -10.19 0.42 -7.81
CA GLY A 260 -9.11 1.24 -8.37
C GLY A 260 -8.80 2.45 -7.48
N HIS A 261 -9.81 3.18 -7.00
CA HIS A 261 -9.63 4.25 -6.00
C HIS A 261 -9.13 3.73 -4.66
N TYR A 262 -9.68 2.62 -4.18
CA TYR A 262 -9.25 1.96 -2.93
C TYR A 262 -7.76 1.60 -2.98
N LEU A 263 -7.24 1.25 -4.16
CA LEU A 263 -5.83 0.95 -4.42
C LEU A 263 -5.00 2.18 -4.88
N GLY A 264 -5.53 3.40 -4.76
CA GLY A 264 -4.76 4.63 -4.92
C GLY A 264 -4.74 5.23 -6.33
N LEU A 265 -5.57 4.77 -7.26
CA LEU A 265 -5.74 5.39 -8.58
C LEU A 265 -6.67 6.60 -8.52
N PHE A 266 -6.35 7.65 -9.26
CA PHE A 266 -7.27 8.75 -9.51
C PHE A 266 -8.10 8.52 -10.78
N HIS A 267 -9.14 9.32 -10.93
CA HIS A 267 -9.86 9.44 -12.19
C HIS A 267 -8.92 9.83 -13.33
N THR A 268 -9.10 9.27 -14.52
CA THR A 268 -8.33 9.62 -15.72
C THR A 268 -8.40 11.10 -16.11
N PHE A 269 -9.53 11.76 -15.80
CA PHE A 269 -9.76 13.19 -15.99
C PHE A 269 -9.23 14.08 -14.84
N GLN A 270 -8.56 13.53 -13.82
CA GLN A 270 -8.03 14.29 -12.71
C GLN A 270 -7.04 15.35 -13.22
N GLY A 271 -7.14 16.58 -12.72
CA GLY A 271 -6.33 17.72 -13.19
C GLY A 271 -6.70 18.27 -14.58
N GLY A 272 -7.50 17.56 -15.38
CA GLY A 272 -7.90 17.97 -16.73
C GLY A 272 -6.71 18.06 -17.70
N CYS A 273 -6.80 18.95 -18.70
CA CYS A 273 -5.69 19.24 -19.63
C CYS A 273 -4.52 20.06 -19.02
N ALA A 274 -4.26 19.95 -17.71
CA ALA A 274 -3.15 20.66 -17.08
C ALA A 274 -1.81 20.04 -17.48
N GLY A 275 -0.95 20.80 -18.16
CA GLY A 275 0.38 20.35 -18.52
C GLY A 275 1.34 20.32 -17.33
N GLY A 276 2.13 19.25 -17.20
CA GLY A 276 3.10 19.04 -16.12
C GLY A 276 3.94 17.79 -16.34
N SER A 277 4.60 17.31 -15.29
CA SER A 277 5.08 15.93 -15.24
C SER A 277 3.86 15.03 -15.01
N CYS A 278 3.61 14.03 -15.87
CA CYS A 278 2.48 13.12 -15.70
C CYS A 278 2.57 12.32 -14.38
N TYR A 279 3.76 11.93 -13.94
CA TYR A 279 3.98 11.37 -12.60
C TYR A 279 3.84 12.37 -11.42
N GLY A 280 3.45 13.63 -11.65
CA GLY A 280 3.40 14.69 -10.64
C GLY A 280 2.26 15.70 -10.87
N GLY A 281 1.24 15.30 -11.62
CA GLY A 281 0.06 16.06 -11.96
C GLY A 281 -0.89 15.18 -12.79
N GLY A 282 -2.12 15.64 -13.04
CA GLY A 282 -3.12 14.79 -13.69
C GLY A 282 -3.65 13.71 -12.73
N ASP A 283 -3.80 12.49 -13.25
CA ASP A 283 -4.11 11.26 -12.49
C ASP A 283 -2.86 10.60 -11.85
N LEU A 284 -1.68 11.21 -12.02
CA LEU A 284 -0.35 10.72 -11.64
C LEU A 284 0.20 9.57 -12.48
N ILE A 285 -0.38 9.29 -13.65
CA ILE A 285 0.03 8.20 -14.55
C ILE A 285 0.44 8.77 -15.91
N CYS A 286 1.48 8.20 -16.55
CA CYS A 286 2.03 8.67 -17.83
C CYS A 286 1.54 7.87 -19.05
N ASP A 287 1.10 6.63 -18.86
CA ASP A 287 0.49 5.81 -19.93
C ASP A 287 -1.05 6.00 -20.06
N THR A 288 -1.68 6.69 -19.11
CA THR A 288 -3.03 7.26 -19.28
C THR A 288 -2.96 8.53 -20.13
N ASN A 289 -3.78 8.62 -21.18
CA ASN A 289 -3.97 9.89 -21.89
C ASN A 289 -4.76 10.87 -21.01
N ALA A 290 -4.22 12.06 -20.76
CA ALA A 290 -4.96 13.11 -20.07
C ALA A 290 -6.19 13.56 -20.90
N GLU A 291 -7.31 13.79 -20.22
CA GLU A 291 -8.58 14.26 -20.79
C GLU A 291 -9.12 15.47 -20.01
N SER A 292 -10.06 16.22 -20.60
CA SER A 292 -10.52 17.51 -20.06
C SER A 292 -11.58 17.41 -18.95
N GLY A 293 -12.16 16.24 -18.76
CA GLY A 293 -13.31 15.94 -17.91
C GLY A 293 -13.87 14.54 -18.26
N PRO A 294 -14.75 13.98 -17.42
CA PRO A 294 -15.28 12.63 -17.61
C PRO A 294 -16.04 12.46 -18.92
N ASN A 295 -15.93 11.28 -19.52
CA ASN A 295 -16.86 10.83 -20.56
C ASN A 295 -18.03 10.05 -19.95
N PHE A 296 -19.09 9.86 -20.73
CA PHE A 296 -20.29 9.11 -20.38
C PHE A 296 -20.83 8.45 -21.66
N GLY A 297 -21.38 7.24 -21.57
CA GLY A 297 -21.68 6.45 -22.77
C GLY A 297 -20.45 5.75 -23.34
N CYS A 298 -20.64 4.93 -24.38
CA CYS A 298 -19.54 4.32 -25.16
C CYS A 298 -19.00 5.24 -26.27
N GLY A 299 -18.96 6.55 -26.05
CA GLY A 299 -18.55 7.54 -27.06
C GLY A 299 -17.03 7.77 -27.05
N THR A 300 -16.38 7.70 -28.20
CA THR A 300 -14.93 8.00 -28.30
C THR A 300 -14.67 9.51 -28.28
N GLY A 301 -14.06 9.99 -27.21
CA GLY A 301 -13.61 11.38 -27.05
C GLY A 301 -12.22 11.66 -27.65
N SER A 302 -11.84 12.94 -27.71
CA SER A 302 -10.46 13.37 -27.99
C SER A 302 -10.26 14.80 -27.50
N THR A 303 -9.74 14.96 -26.29
CA THR A 303 -9.38 16.23 -25.67
C THR A 303 -7.91 16.25 -25.28
N CYS A 304 -7.41 17.39 -24.78
CA CYS A 304 -6.01 17.62 -24.40
C CYS A 304 -4.89 17.36 -25.44
N GLY A 305 -5.22 16.88 -26.65
CA GLY A 305 -4.28 16.54 -27.72
C GLY A 305 -4.24 15.06 -28.10
N SER A 306 -4.98 14.20 -27.39
CA SER A 306 -4.99 12.73 -27.49
C SER A 306 -6.43 12.21 -27.58
N PRO A 307 -6.65 10.91 -27.91
CA PRO A 307 -7.90 10.24 -27.62
C PRO A 307 -8.13 10.18 -26.10
N ASP A 308 -9.36 10.47 -25.66
CA ASP A 308 -9.72 10.35 -24.25
C ASP A 308 -9.78 8.84 -23.86
N PRO A 309 -9.36 8.45 -22.65
CA PRO A 309 -9.23 7.05 -22.22
C PRO A 309 -10.57 6.41 -21.82
N THR A 310 -11.59 6.53 -22.68
CA THR A 310 -12.99 6.12 -22.42
C THR A 310 -13.21 4.61 -22.21
N ASP A 311 -12.16 3.81 -22.41
CA ASP A 311 -12.13 2.37 -22.16
C ASP A 311 -11.42 2.01 -20.84
N ASN A 312 -10.86 2.98 -20.13
CA ASN A 312 -10.23 2.78 -18.82
C ASN A 312 -11.28 2.67 -17.71
N TYR A 313 -11.05 1.81 -16.72
CA TYR A 313 -11.97 1.67 -15.59
C TYR A 313 -12.07 2.91 -14.71
N MET A 314 -11.14 3.88 -14.78
CA MET A 314 -11.12 5.09 -13.95
C MET A 314 -11.78 6.33 -14.61
N ASP A 315 -12.47 6.15 -15.74
CA ASP A 315 -13.38 7.16 -16.33
C ASP A 315 -14.84 6.89 -15.87
N TYR A 316 -15.81 7.74 -16.27
CA TYR A 316 -17.25 7.60 -16.00
C TYR A 316 -18.06 7.09 -17.21
N SER A 317 -17.37 6.46 -18.16
CA SER A 317 -17.97 5.82 -19.34
C SER A 317 -18.89 4.63 -18.94
N ASP A 318 -19.67 4.10 -19.88
CA ASP A 318 -20.62 3.00 -19.58
C ASP A 318 -19.87 1.67 -19.29
N ASP A 319 -20.43 0.79 -18.43
CA ASP A 319 -19.81 -0.51 -18.09
C ASP A 319 -19.40 -1.33 -19.34
N ALA A 320 -20.21 -1.24 -20.40
CA ALA A 320 -20.04 -1.98 -21.64
C ALA A 320 -18.86 -1.52 -22.52
N CYS A 321 -18.15 -0.45 -22.15
CA CYS A 321 -16.94 0.01 -22.83
C CYS A 321 -15.69 0.09 -21.94
N MET A 322 -15.83 0.12 -20.61
CA MET A 322 -14.69 0.01 -19.69
C MET A 322 -14.14 -1.42 -19.67
N ASN A 323 -12.86 -1.58 -20.04
CA ASN A 323 -12.21 -2.88 -20.26
C ASN A 323 -10.71 -2.96 -19.93
N LYS A 324 -10.11 -1.93 -19.32
CA LYS A 324 -8.67 -1.95 -18.98
C LYS A 324 -8.26 -1.09 -17.78
N PHE A 325 -7.27 -1.60 -17.05
CA PHE A 325 -6.23 -0.78 -16.41
C PHE A 325 -4.98 -0.74 -17.30
N THR A 326 -4.17 0.30 -17.16
CA THR A 326 -2.86 0.41 -17.80
C THR A 326 -1.74 -0.25 -16.97
N PRO A 327 -0.57 -0.56 -17.56
CA PRO A 327 0.57 -1.10 -16.80
C PRO A 327 1.01 -0.23 -15.63
N GLU A 328 1.06 1.10 -15.79
CA GLU A 328 1.45 2.01 -14.70
C GLU A 328 0.36 2.13 -13.63
N GLN A 329 -0.93 2.03 -13.99
CA GLN A 329 -2.01 1.89 -13.01
C GLN A 329 -1.84 0.61 -12.17
N SER A 330 -1.57 -0.53 -12.79
CA SER A 330 -1.28 -1.78 -12.06
C SER A 330 -0.05 -1.66 -11.14
N ASN A 331 1.03 -1.04 -11.61
CA ASN A 331 2.22 -0.77 -10.79
C ASN A 331 1.90 0.13 -9.57
N ARG A 332 1.11 1.20 -9.76
CA ARG A 332 0.68 2.10 -8.68
C ARG A 332 -0.24 1.41 -7.67
N MET A 333 -1.20 0.60 -8.13
CA MET A 333 -2.07 -0.20 -7.26
C MET A 333 -1.27 -1.15 -6.36
N ARG A 334 -0.26 -1.82 -6.94
CA ARG A 334 0.65 -2.69 -6.21
C ARG A 334 1.48 -1.90 -5.21
N CYS A 335 2.12 -0.80 -5.62
CA CYS A 335 2.81 0.12 -4.69
C CYS A 335 1.95 0.49 -3.48
N SER A 336 0.66 0.78 -3.71
CA SER A 336 -0.26 1.13 -2.63
C SER A 336 -0.50 -0.02 -1.66
N LEU A 337 -0.54 -1.27 -2.12
CA LEU A 337 -0.68 -2.44 -1.25
C LEU A 337 0.58 -2.63 -0.40
N LEU A 338 1.77 -2.72 -1.01
CA LEU A 338 3.02 -2.94 -0.27
C LEU A 338 3.29 -1.86 0.79
N ASN A 339 2.99 -0.59 0.48
CA ASN A 339 3.39 0.54 1.33
C ASN A 339 2.31 1.01 2.32
N TYR A 340 1.02 0.92 1.97
CA TYR A 340 -0.06 1.46 2.80
C TYR A 340 -1.01 0.40 3.36
N ARG A 341 -1.07 -0.80 2.78
CA ARG A 341 -1.86 -1.93 3.34
C ARG A 341 -1.07 -3.26 3.36
N PRO A 342 0.13 -3.30 3.97
CA PRO A 342 1.01 -4.48 3.97
C PRO A 342 0.45 -5.70 4.72
N LEU A 343 -0.63 -5.53 5.49
CA LEU A 343 -1.30 -6.61 6.23
C LEU A 343 -2.58 -7.13 5.54
N LEU A 344 -3.15 -6.34 4.61
CA LEU A 344 -4.47 -6.62 4.00
C LEU A 344 -4.42 -7.82 3.07
N TYR A 345 -3.30 -8.02 2.39
CA TYR A 345 -3.09 -9.13 1.48
C TYR A 345 -2.19 -10.18 2.12
N SER A 346 -2.48 -11.44 1.80
CA SER A 346 -1.41 -12.43 1.79
C SER A 346 -0.67 -12.30 0.47
N GLU A 347 0.66 -12.42 0.47
CA GLU A 347 1.33 -12.84 -0.76
C GLU A 347 0.82 -14.24 -1.05
N GLY A 348 0.00 -14.34 -2.09
CA GLY A 348 -0.37 -15.60 -2.67
C GLY A 348 0.89 -16.22 -3.24
N PRO A 349 1.34 -17.36 -2.71
CA PRO A 349 2.24 -18.17 -3.48
C PRO A 349 1.44 -18.74 -4.65
N GLY A 350 2.13 -18.95 -5.77
CA GLY A 350 1.81 -20.09 -6.61
C GLY A 350 2.04 -21.35 -5.79
N CYS A 351 1.06 -21.71 -4.95
CA CYS A 351 1.02 -22.84 -4.02
C CYS A 351 1.93 -22.75 -2.78
N SER A 352 1.31 -22.81 -1.60
CA SER A 352 2.00 -23.15 -0.35
C SER A 352 1.08 -23.89 0.61
N SER A 353 1.63 -24.94 1.20
CA SER A 353 1.56 -25.11 2.65
C SER A 353 3.00 -24.96 3.21
N ALA A 354 3.25 -25.34 4.47
CA ALA A 354 4.55 -25.24 5.15
C ALA A 354 5.69 -26.10 4.54
N CYS A 355 5.48 -26.71 3.38
CA CYS A 355 6.37 -27.65 2.73
C CYS A 355 6.20 -27.56 1.20
N PHE A 356 7.32 -27.60 0.48
CA PHE A 356 7.39 -27.26 -0.95
C PHE A 356 6.67 -28.23 -1.91
N ALA A 357 6.07 -29.33 -1.43
CA ALA A 357 5.48 -30.38 -2.25
C ALA A 357 4.11 -30.88 -1.78
N ASP A 358 3.49 -30.20 -0.81
CA ASP A 358 2.10 -30.43 -0.42
C ASP A 358 1.23 -29.55 -1.32
N ILE A 359 0.71 -30.16 -2.39
CA ILE A 359 -0.08 -29.51 -3.42
C ILE A 359 -1.56 -29.51 -3.01
N SER A 360 -1.97 -30.47 -2.19
CA SER A 360 -3.32 -30.58 -1.66
C SER A 360 -3.61 -29.62 -0.50
N ASN A 361 -2.57 -29.05 0.11
CA ASN A 361 -2.58 -28.19 1.29
C ASN A 361 -3.25 -28.85 2.50
N ASP A 362 -2.91 -30.12 2.75
CA ASP A 362 -3.44 -30.92 3.87
C ASP A 362 -2.46 -31.10 5.05
N GLY A 363 -1.23 -30.59 4.91
CA GLY A 363 -0.16 -30.70 5.91
C GLY A 363 0.68 -31.98 5.77
N GLN A 364 0.47 -32.78 4.73
CA GLN A 364 1.29 -33.94 4.38
C GLN A 364 1.68 -33.91 2.90
N ILE A 365 2.82 -34.54 2.60
CA ILE A 365 3.23 -34.89 1.25
C ILE A 365 2.96 -36.38 1.09
N ASP A 366 1.82 -36.74 0.49
CA ASP A 366 1.39 -38.12 0.30
C ASP A 366 0.91 -38.46 -1.13
N SER A 367 0.19 -39.57 -1.26
CA SER A 367 -0.42 -40.05 -2.49
C SER A 367 -1.48 -39.12 -3.08
N ALA A 368 -2.10 -38.25 -2.27
CA ALA A 368 -3.00 -37.20 -2.73
C ALA A 368 -2.25 -36.21 -3.64
N ASP A 369 -1.09 -35.74 -3.19
CA ASP A 369 -0.24 -34.78 -3.91
C ASP A 369 0.37 -35.40 -5.17
N ILE A 370 0.80 -36.67 -5.13
CA ILE A 370 1.17 -37.40 -6.36
C ILE A 370 -0.02 -37.46 -7.33
N GLY A 371 -1.25 -37.61 -6.83
CA GLY A 371 -2.45 -37.59 -7.65
C GLY A 371 -2.65 -36.25 -8.37
N LEU A 372 -2.35 -35.13 -7.71
CA LEU A 372 -2.41 -33.78 -8.26
C LEU A 372 -1.24 -33.52 -9.23
N LEU A 373 -0.01 -33.82 -8.85
CA LEU A 373 1.19 -33.68 -9.69
C LEU A 373 1.12 -34.53 -10.97
N VAL A 374 0.59 -35.75 -10.89
CA VAL A 374 0.37 -36.59 -12.07
C VAL A 374 -0.84 -36.14 -12.89
N GLY A 375 -1.81 -35.44 -12.28
CA GLY A 375 -2.87 -34.74 -13.00
C GLY A 375 -2.34 -33.56 -13.82
N ALA A 376 -1.33 -32.85 -13.29
CA ALA A 376 -0.70 -31.66 -13.86
C ALA A 376 0.44 -31.93 -14.87
N TRP A 377 0.72 -33.21 -15.19
CA TRP A 377 1.93 -33.63 -15.90
C TRP A 377 2.02 -33.09 -17.34
N GLY A 378 2.98 -32.20 -17.60
CA GLY A 378 3.14 -31.53 -18.88
C GLY A 378 3.94 -30.23 -18.76
N THR A 379 4.08 -29.51 -19.88
CA THR A 379 4.61 -28.14 -19.83
C THR A 379 3.62 -27.23 -19.11
N CYS A 380 4.11 -26.35 -18.24
CA CYS A 380 3.34 -25.24 -17.72
C CYS A 380 2.97 -24.31 -18.89
N SER A 381 1.69 -23.97 -18.99
CA SER A 381 1.13 -23.02 -19.94
C SER A 381 0.12 -22.15 -19.20
N ASP A 382 0.04 -20.88 -19.54
CA ASP A 382 -0.81 -19.87 -18.89
C ASP A 382 -2.33 -20.07 -19.15
N ASP A 383 -2.76 -21.31 -19.40
CA ASP A 383 -4.14 -21.73 -19.65
C ASP A 383 -4.67 -22.48 -18.40
N ASP A 384 -5.84 -22.08 -17.89
CA ASP A 384 -6.43 -22.46 -16.59
C ASP A 384 -6.59 -23.97 -16.25
N GLU A 385 -6.31 -24.90 -17.18
CA GLU A 385 -6.42 -26.34 -16.92
C GLU A 385 -5.19 -26.96 -16.25
N ASN A 386 -4.04 -26.27 -16.18
CA ASN A 386 -2.83 -26.79 -15.55
C ASN A 386 -2.14 -25.78 -14.62
N PRO A 387 -2.56 -25.65 -13.35
CA PRO A 387 -1.85 -24.78 -12.40
C PRO A 387 -0.39 -25.24 -12.25
N CYS A 388 0.55 -24.29 -12.28
CA CYS A 388 1.99 -24.54 -12.13
C CYS A 388 2.41 -25.05 -10.72
N CYS A 389 1.46 -25.56 -9.94
CA CYS A 389 1.60 -26.07 -8.58
C CYS A 389 2.54 -27.26 -8.43
N ALA A 390 2.69 -28.00 -9.53
CA ALA A 390 3.38 -29.27 -9.58
C ALA A 390 4.77 -29.18 -10.24
N ASP A 391 5.17 -28.00 -10.70
CA ASP A 391 6.52 -27.67 -11.16
C ASP A 391 7.33 -27.24 -9.92
N LEU A 392 7.82 -28.25 -9.21
CA LEU A 392 8.51 -28.11 -7.92
C LEU A 392 9.99 -27.72 -8.09
N ASP A 393 10.56 -27.89 -9.29
CA ASP A 393 11.92 -27.45 -9.62
C ASP A 393 11.99 -26.12 -10.39
N GLY A 394 10.84 -25.59 -10.84
CA GLY A 394 10.71 -24.30 -11.52
C GLY A 394 11.23 -24.33 -12.96
N SER A 395 11.21 -25.49 -13.62
CA SER A 395 11.74 -25.66 -14.98
C SER A 395 10.77 -25.26 -16.09
N GLY A 396 9.52 -24.92 -15.76
CA GLY A 396 8.43 -24.65 -16.69
C GLY A 396 7.73 -25.93 -17.18
N ALA A 397 7.95 -27.06 -16.52
CA ALA A 397 7.32 -28.32 -16.85
C ALA A 397 7.18 -29.23 -15.63
N VAL A 398 5.97 -29.73 -15.39
CA VAL A 398 5.66 -30.78 -14.44
C VAL A 398 6.11 -32.11 -15.03
N ASP A 399 7.25 -32.64 -14.57
CA ASP A 399 7.76 -33.94 -15.00
C ASP A 399 8.25 -34.88 -13.87
N SER A 400 9.04 -35.87 -14.27
CA SER A 400 9.72 -36.81 -13.38
C SER A 400 10.70 -36.16 -12.39
N ALA A 401 11.22 -34.97 -12.68
CA ALA A 401 12.04 -34.19 -11.75
C ALA A 401 11.21 -33.83 -10.50
N ASP A 402 10.03 -33.27 -10.71
CA ASP A 402 9.10 -32.82 -9.66
C ASP A 402 8.53 -33.99 -8.87
N LEU A 403 8.14 -35.08 -9.55
CA LEU A 403 7.77 -36.32 -8.86
C LEU A 403 8.94 -36.83 -7.99
N GLY A 404 10.18 -36.66 -8.46
CA GLY A 404 11.39 -36.99 -7.70
C GLY A 404 11.57 -36.12 -6.45
N LEU A 405 11.28 -34.82 -6.56
CA LEU A 405 11.31 -33.87 -5.44
C LEU A 405 10.20 -34.15 -4.42
N MET A 406 8.97 -34.39 -4.88
CA MET A 406 7.82 -34.76 -4.05
C MET A 406 8.06 -36.05 -3.27
N ILE A 407 8.54 -37.11 -3.94
CA ILE A 407 8.93 -38.36 -3.26
C ILE A 407 10.10 -38.13 -2.30
N GLY A 408 10.97 -37.15 -2.57
CA GLY A 408 12.04 -36.71 -1.67
C GLY A 408 11.54 -36.01 -0.40
N GLY A 409 10.41 -35.33 -0.46
CA GLY A 409 9.75 -34.65 0.67
C GLY A 409 8.74 -35.51 1.44
N TRP A 410 8.47 -36.73 0.99
CA TRP A 410 7.36 -37.58 1.46
C TRP A 410 7.23 -37.72 2.99
N GLY A 411 6.06 -37.40 3.53
CA GLY A 411 5.74 -37.47 4.96
C GLY A 411 4.93 -36.28 5.44
N PRO A 412 4.64 -36.20 6.76
CA PRO A 412 4.03 -35.00 7.33
C PRO A 412 4.98 -33.83 7.14
N CYS A 413 4.42 -32.69 6.80
CA CYS A 413 5.19 -31.46 6.67
C CYS A 413 5.77 -31.06 8.03
N PRO A 414 6.91 -30.34 8.05
CA PRO A 414 7.38 -29.73 9.29
C PRO A 414 6.24 -28.84 9.80
N VAL A 415 5.75 -29.13 11.01
CA VAL A 415 4.90 -28.17 11.72
C VAL A 415 5.63 -26.84 11.74
N ASP A 416 4.90 -25.75 11.56
CA ASP A 416 5.47 -24.43 11.80
C ASP A 416 6.12 -24.47 13.20
N PRO A 417 7.42 -24.18 13.34
CA PRO A 417 8.08 -24.15 14.65
C PRO A 417 7.35 -23.26 15.68
N CYS A 418 6.48 -22.37 15.21
CA CYS A 418 5.65 -21.47 15.98
C CYS A 418 4.22 -21.96 16.24
N GLU A 419 3.81 -23.11 15.69
CA GLU A 419 2.48 -23.69 15.93
C GLU A 419 2.31 -24.07 17.41
N GLY A 420 1.41 -23.35 18.11
CA GLY A 420 1.19 -23.53 19.54
C GLY A 420 2.26 -22.87 20.44
N VAL A 421 3.15 -22.04 19.88
CA VAL A 421 4.07 -21.19 20.66
C VAL A 421 3.38 -19.86 20.94
N ASP A 422 2.91 -19.69 22.18
CA ASP A 422 2.38 -18.42 22.65
C ASP A 422 3.55 -17.47 22.98
N CYS A 423 3.84 -16.54 22.07
CA CYS A 423 4.87 -15.51 22.25
C CYS A 423 4.35 -14.22 22.88
N ASN A 424 3.05 -14.15 23.21
CA ASN A 424 2.47 -13.00 23.89
C ASN A 424 3.07 -12.89 25.31
N ASP A 425 3.93 -11.90 25.54
CA ASP A 425 4.52 -11.70 26.88
C ASP A 425 3.63 -10.86 27.82
N GLY A 426 2.53 -10.34 27.29
CA GLY A 426 1.56 -9.49 27.97
C GLY A 426 1.90 -8.01 27.95
N ASP A 427 2.98 -7.59 27.26
CA ASP A 427 3.30 -6.19 27.02
C ASP A 427 2.64 -5.71 25.71
N PRO A 428 1.64 -4.80 25.74
CA PRO A 428 1.02 -4.27 24.53
C PRO A 428 1.98 -3.40 23.68
N CYS A 429 3.22 -3.19 24.14
CA CYS A 429 4.24 -2.38 23.47
C CYS A 429 5.40 -3.18 22.87
N THR A 430 5.32 -4.51 22.86
CA THR A 430 6.14 -5.35 21.99
C THR A 430 5.34 -5.89 20.82
N ALA A 431 5.95 -5.90 19.64
CA ALA A 431 5.48 -6.65 18.49
C ALA A 431 5.94 -8.10 18.68
N ASP A 432 5.08 -8.89 19.32
CA ASP A 432 5.35 -10.30 19.59
C ASP A 432 5.22 -11.13 18.32
N SER A 433 6.31 -11.82 17.99
CA SER A 433 6.42 -12.64 16.79
C SER A 433 7.21 -13.91 17.11
N CYS A 434 7.06 -14.93 16.27
CA CYS A 434 7.83 -16.16 16.40
C CYS A 434 8.58 -16.43 15.09
N LEU A 435 9.83 -16.86 15.22
CA LEU A 435 10.67 -17.33 14.12
C LEU A 435 11.49 -18.53 14.59
N ASP A 436 11.44 -19.62 13.83
CA ASP A 436 12.09 -20.90 14.17
C ASP A 436 11.79 -21.41 15.61
N GLY A 437 10.58 -21.16 16.11
CA GLY A 437 10.13 -21.58 17.45
C GLY A 437 10.75 -20.78 18.59
N THR A 438 11.37 -19.65 18.27
CA THR A 438 11.89 -18.66 19.22
C THR A 438 11.00 -17.42 19.16
N CYS A 439 10.61 -16.90 20.33
CA CYS A 439 9.86 -15.65 20.42
C CYS A 439 10.77 -14.43 20.28
N PHE A 440 10.29 -13.45 19.51
CA PHE A 440 10.90 -12.16 19.26
C PHE A 440 9.88 -11.08 19.60
N ASN A 441 10.18 -10.32 20.65
CA ASN A 441 9.29 -9.34 21.22
C ASN A 441 9.94 -7.98 20.94
N GLU A 442 9.74 -7.47 19.73
CA GLU A 442 10.44 -6.28 19.24
C GLU A 442 9.74 -5.01 19.77
N PRO A 443 10.42 -4.11 20.49
CA PRO A 443 9.79 -2.91 21.05
C PRO A 443 9.18 -2.04 19.95
N ILE A 444 7.88 -1.74 20.06
CA ILE A 444 7.17 -0.86 19.12
C ILE A 444 7.66 0.58 19.36
N PRO A 445 8.30 1.24 18.38
CA PRO A 445 8.84 2.59 18.58
C PRO A 445 7.72 3.59 18.92
N GLY A 446 7.78 4.18 20.11
CA GLY A 446 6.76 5.11 20.60
C GLY A 446 5.57 4.48 21.34
N CYS A 447 5.55 3.15 21.55
CA CYS A 447 4.63 2.56 22.50
C CYS A 447 5.25 2.55 23.90
N GLY A 448 4.44 2.84 24.93
CA GLY A 448 4.87 2.87 26.33
C GLY A 448 5.32 4.25 26.81
N GLU A 449 5.67 5.15 25.88
CA GLU A 449 5.58 6.59 26.14
C GLU A 449 4.12 7.00 25.91
N GLY A 450 3.40 7.16 27.02
CA GLY A 450 2.09 7.80 26.97
C GLY A 450 2.20 9.26 26.49
N PRO A 451 1.07 9.93 26.29
CA PRO A 451 1.03 11.38 26.00
C PRO A 451 1.74 12.26 27.07
N CYS A 452 2.01 11.67 28.23
CA CYS A 452 2.63 12.24 29.41
C CYS A 452 4.16 12.10 29.44
N GLY A 453 4.86 13.17 29.81
CA GLY A 453 6.32 13.18 29.93
C GLY A 453 7.05 13.43 28.62
N SER A 454 6.34 13.54 27.50
CA SER A 454 6.93 13.84 26.19
C SER A 454 7.41 15.31 26.15
N PRO A 455 8.71 15.58 25.89
CA PRO A 455 9.23 16.95 25.80
C PRO A 455 8.61 17.80 24.69
N ASN A 456 7.90 17.16 23.75
CA ASN A 456 7.23 17.82 22.63
C ASN A 456 5.76 18.16 22.92
N SER A 457 5.19 17.63 24.01
CA SER A 457 3.79 17.88 24.39
C SER A 457 3.59 19.26 25.04
N GLY A 458 4.67 19.90 25.50
CA GLY A 458 4.62 21.24 26.10
C GLY A 458 3.99 21.29 27.49
N SER A 459 3.97 22.48 28.09
CA SER A 459 3.70 22.65 29.52
C SER A 459 2.36 22.11 29.99
N CYS A 460 2.35 21.37 31.11
CA CYS A 460 1.12 20.96 31.78
C CYS A 460 0.26 22.13 32.30
N TYR A 461 0.87 23.29 32.57
CA TYR A 461 0.20 24.42 33.21
C TYR A 461 -0.47 25.40 32.23
N ILE A 462 -0.29 25.18 30.92
CA ILE A 462 -0.89 25.98 29.84
C ILE A 462 -1.61 25.03 28.87
N ALA A 463 -2.72 25.46 28.27
CA ALA A 463 -3.36 24.72 27.20
C ALA A 463 -2.40 24.63 26.00
N ASN A 464 -1.92 23.41 25.68
CA ASN A 464 -0.84 23.18 24.71
C ASN A 464 -1.35 22.59 23.38
N GLY A 465 -2.59 22.07 23.35
CA GLY A 465 -3.23 21.55 22.13
C GLY A 465 -2.74 20.19 21.65
N SER A 466 -1.85 19.54 22.41
CA SER A 466 -1.44 18.14 22.21
C SER A 466 -2.17 17.22 23.19
N PRO A 467 -2.28 15.92 22.94
CA PRO A 467 -2.65 14.97 23.99
C PRO A 467 -1.51 14.92 25.02
N GLY A 468 -1.82 15.20 26.29
CA GLY A 468 -0.86 15.20 27.40
C GLY A 468 0.01 16.46 27.53
N CYS A 469 1.09 16.32 28.29
CA CYS A 469 2.03 17.40 28.58
C CYS A 469 3.39 16.88 29.07
N ASP A 470 4.35 17.79 29.20
CA ASP A 470 5.78 17.55 29.44
C ASP A 470 6.17 16.99 30.82
N ASP A 471 5.37 17.20 31.86
CA ASP A 471 5.57 16.59 33.19
C ASP A 471 4.77 15.28 33.30
N SER A 472 5.48 14.16 33.38
CA SER A 472 4.86 12.83 33.44
C SER A 472 3.96 12.61 34.66
N GLU A 473 4.36 13.11 35.84
CA GLU A 473 3.66 12.82 37.11
C GLU A 473 2.40 13.69 37.23
N CYS A 474 2.49 14.97 36.83
CA CYS A 474 1.35 15.85 36.71
C CYS A 474 0.38 15.40 35.62
N CYS A 475 0.90 15.02 34.45
CA CYS A 475 0.09 14.54 33.33
C CYS A 475 -0.72 13.30 33.71
N GLU A 476 -0.08 12.25 34.22
CA GLU A 476 -0.78 11.01 34.62
C GLU A 476 -1.86 11.28 35.68
N ALA A 477 -1.61 12.19 36.63
CA ALA A 477 -2.59 12.56 37.65
C ALA A 477 -3.84 13.23 37.05
N ILE A 478 -3.69 14.04 35.99
CA ILE A 478 -4.83 14.65 35.29
C ILE A 478 -5.49 13.67 34.33
N CYS A 479 -4.75 12.85 33.57
CA CYS A 479 -5.33 11.79 32.73
C CYS A 479 -6.22 10.82 33.51
N ALA A 480 -5.80 10.48 34.74
CA ALA A 480 -6.56 9.60 35.62
C ALA A 480 -7.87 10.23 36.14
N ALA A 481 -7.98 11.57 36.08
CA ALA A 481 -9.19 12.31 36.43
C ALA A 481 -10.08 12.61 35.21
N ASP A 482 -9.46 12.93 34.06
CA ASP A 482 -10.13 13.14 32.78
C ASP A 482 -9.26 12.65 31.61
N ALA A 483 -9.68 11.54 31.00
CA ALA A 483 -8.97 10.93 29.89
C ALA A 483 -8.96 11.82 28.62
N TYR A 484 -9.89 12.77 28.48
CA TYR A 484 -9.92 13.70 27.34
C TYR A 484 -8.60 14.46 27.16
N CYS A 485 -7.95 14.81 28.27
CA CYS A 485 -6.68 15.54 28.28
C CYS A 485 -5.54 14.78 27.58
N CYS A 486 -5.67 13.46 27.44
CA CYS A 486 -4.60 12.54 27.08
C CYS A 486 -4.97 11.66 25.88
N ASP A 487 -6.26 11.46 25.63
CA ASP A 487 -6.80 10.79 24.43
C ASP A 487 -7.16 11.79 23.32
N THR A 488 -7.25 13.10 23.60
CA THR A 488 -7.75 14.11 22.63
C THR A 488 -6.95 15.41 22.65
N GLU A 489 -7.01 16.21 23.72
CA GLU A 489 -6.37 17.54 23.74
C GLU A 489 -6.17 18.08 25.16
N TRP A 490 -4.97 18.57 25.46
CA TRP A 490 -4.64 19.29 26.70
C TRP A 490 -5.09 20.76 26.61
N ASP A 491 -6.37 20.97 26.93
CA ASP A 491 -7.05 22.25 26.82
C ASP A 491 -6.98 23.10 28.12
N SER A 492 -7.74 24.20 28.15
CA SER A 492 -7.83 25.09 29.33
C SER A 492 -8.45 24.47 30.59
N VAL A 493 -9.19 23.36 30.45
CA VAL A 493 -9.74 22.58 31.58
C VAL A 493 -8.64 21.68 32.13
N CYS A 494 -7.90 21.00 31.26
CA CYS A 494 -6.74 20.18 31.61
C CYS A 494 -5.66 20.99 32.33
N SER A 495 -5.25 22.12 31.75
CA SER A 495 -4.24 23.00 32.35
C SER A 495 -4.73 23.68 33.63
N GLY A 496 -6.03 23.99 33.71
CA GLY A 496 -6.67 24.49 34.92
C GLY A 496 -6.73 23.46 36.05
N ALA A 497 -6.93 22.18 35.72
CA ALA A 497 -6.88 21.07 36.67
C ALA A 497 -5.45 20.85 37.17
N ALA A 498 -4.45 20.79 36.27
CA ALA A 498 -3.03 20.69 36.58
C ALA A 498 -2.59 21.78 37.57
N ASN A 499 -2.91 23.05 37.28
CA ASN A 499 -2.61 24.21 38.13
C ASN A 499 -3.32 24.20 39.51
N SER A 500 -4.21 23.25 39.76
CA SER A 500 -4.94 23.10 41.03
C SER A 500 -4.60 21.81 41.81
N GLN A 501 -4.03 20.81 41.15
CA GLN A 501 -3.78 19.48 41.72
C GLN A 501 -2.30 19.10 41.74
N CYS A 502 -1.51 19.55 40.76
CA CYS A 502 -0.07 19.28 40.71
C CYS A 502 0.67 20.22 41.67
N SER A 503 1.20 19.67 42.76
CA SER A 503 1.95 20.42 43.78
C SER A 503 3.44 20.41 43.44
N GLY A 504 3.79 21.08 42.34
CA GLY A 504 5.12 21.03 41.70
C GLY A 504 5.54 22.34 41.05
N GLY A 505 5.26 23.48 41.69
CA GLY A 505 5.80 24.78 41.26
C GLY A 505 7.32 24.81 41.47
N SER A 506 8.10 24.40 40.47
CA SER A 506 9.56 24.43 40.47
C SER A 506 10.09 24.39 39.04
N GLY A 507 10.69 25.49 38.56
CA GLY A 507 11.54 25.47 37.35
C GLY A 507 10.83 25.43 36.00
N GLY A 508 9.81 26.28 35.80
CA GLY A 508 9.16 26.47 34.48
C GLY A 508 10.00 27.21 33.43
N GLY A 509 11.25 27.56 33.77
CA GLY A 509 12.19 28.20 32.85
C GLY A 509 13.64 27.78 33.11
N GLY A 510 14.53 28.14 32.19
CA GLY A 510 15.97 27.79 32.29
C GLY A 510 16.76 28.61 33.33
N ALA A 511 18.09 28.48 33.28
CA ALA A 511 19.03 29.04 34.27
C ALA A 511 18.78 30.51 34.65
N CYS A 512 18.41 30.80 35.91
CA CYS A 512 18.06 32.15 36.39
C CYS A 512 19.13 33.22 36.12
N CYS A 513 20.41 32.84 36.16
CA CYS A 513 21.54 33.76 36.03
C CYS A 513 21.90 34.12 34.57
N SER A 514 21.03 33.78 33.61
CA SER A 514 21.20 34.05 32.19
C SER A 514 19.83 34.21 31.50
N PRO A 515 19.74 34.92 30.36
CA PRO A 515 18.50 34.93 29.58
C PRO A 515 18.15 33.50 29.15
N ASN A 516 16.93 33.06 29.42
CA ASN A 516 16.52 31.67 29.18
C ASN A 516 15.39 31.52 28.15
N GLY A 517 14.67 32.62 27.81
CA GLY A 517 13.63 32.61 26.78
C GLY A 517 12.26 32.08 27.22
N SER A 518 12.06 31.88 28.52
CA SER A 518 10.85 31.31 29.13
C SER A 518 10.35 32.17 30.30
N PRO A 519 9.04 32.18 30.62
CA PRO A 519 8.54 32.87 31.81
C PRO A 519 9.03 32.16 33.09
N GLY A 520 9.82 32.86 33.91
CA GLY A 520 10.43 32.30 35.12
C GLY A 520 11.80 31.65 34.90
N CYS A 521 12.29 30.93 35.90
CA CYS A 521 13.61 30.29 35.89
C CYS A 521 13.68 29.05 36.81
N ASP A 522 14.84 28.38 36.82
CA ASP A 522 15.05 27.06 37.43
C ASP A 522 15.18 27.05 38.97
N ASP A 523 15.33 28.20 39.62
CA ASP A 523 15.40 28.36 41.08
C ASP A 523 14.19 29.18 41.58
N ALA A 524 13.31 28.53 42.35
CA ALA A 524 12.04 29.13 42.77
C ALA A 524 12.20 30.31 43.75
N ASP A 525 13.19 30.27 44.65
CA ASP A 525 13.46 31.37 45.59
C ASP A 525 14.01 32.60 44.83
N CYS A 526 14.87 32.38 43.83
CA CYS A 526 15.37 33.42 42.94
C CYS A 526 14.28 33.98 42.01
N GLN A 527 13.48 33.09 41.42
CA GLN A 527 12.32 33.46 40.60
C GLN A 527 11.39 34.38 41.39
N ASP A 528 10.93 33.97 42.57
CA ASP A 528 10.03 34.78 43.40
C ASP A 528 10.61 36.15 43.74
N LEU A 529 11.91 36.25 44.01
CA LEU A 529 12.57 37.55 44.26
C LEU A 529 12.51 38.47 43.03
N VAL A 530 12.77 37.96 41.83
CA VAL A 530 12.75 38.74 40.58
C VAL A 530 11.32 39.04 40.13
N CYS A 531 10.38 38.08 40.17
CA CYS A 531 8.97 38.29 39.82
C CYS A 531 8.31 39.39 40.68
N ASN A 532 8.70 39.49 41.96
CA ASN A 532 8.18 40.53 42.85
C ASN A 532 8.73 41.94 42.53
N ILE A 533 9.82 42.03 41.76
CA ILE A 533 10.43 43.29 41.30
C ILE A 533 9.88 43.64 39.90
N ASP A 534 9.94 42.69 38.97
CA ASP A 534 9.37 42.81 37.63
C ASP A 534 8.54 41.56 37.25
N PRO A 535 7.20 41.64 37.32
CA PRO A 535 6.30 40.55 36.91
C PRO A 535 6.47 40.14 35.44
N PHE A 536 7.01 41.00 34.57
CA PHE A 536 7.23 40.66 33.16
C PHE A 536 8.09 39.40 32.99
N CYS A 537 9.10 39.23 33.85
CA CYS A 537 10.01 38.08 33.85
C CYS A 537 9.31 36.74 34.04
N CYS A 538 8.12 36.73 34.61
CA CYS A 538 7.39 35.52 35.01
C CYS A 538 6.04 35.36 34.31
N ASP A 539 5.53 36.45 33.73
CA ASP A 539 4.33 36.46 32.88
C ASP A 539 4.66 36.32 31.37
N ASN A 540 5.89 36.64 30.93
CA ASN A 540 6.23 36.77 29.50
C ASN A 540 7.56 36.11 29.09
N ASP A 541 8.71 36.59 29.59
CA ASP A 541 10.03 36.15 29.15
C ASP A 541 11.13 36.54 30.15
N TRP A 542 12.00 35.60 30.51
CA TRP A 542 13.19 35.84 31.32
C TRP A 542 14.36 36.25 30.43
N ASP A 543 14.38 37.54 30.11
CA ASP A 543 15.37 38.17 29.24
C ASP A 543 16.66 38.59 29.99
N GLN A 544 17.51 39.41 29.35
CA GLN A 544 18.75 39.90 29.97
C GLN A 544 18.50 40.82 31.17
N ILE A 545 17.37 41.53 31.24
CA ILE A 545 17.03 42.39 32.38
C ILE A 545 16.67 41.50 33.58
N CYS A 546 15.89 40.44 33.36
CA CYS A 546 15.54 39.45 34.37
C CYS A 546 16.79 38.75 34.93
N ALA A 547 17.72 38.35 34.05
CA ALA A 547 19.00 37.75 34.45
C ALA A 547 19.93 38.72 35.20
N ASP A 548 20.01 39.99 34.76
CA ASP A 548 20.81 41.02 35.44
C ASP A 548 20.27 41.32 36.85
N GLU A 549 18.95 41.35 37.03
CA GLU A 549 18.30 41.54 38.34
C GLU A 549 18.46 40.30 39.25
N ALA A 550 18.44 39.09 38.67
CA ALA A 550 18.72 37.84 39.37
C ALA A 550 20.16 37.80 39.93
N ILE A 551 21.14 38.28 39.16
CA ILE A 551 22.54 38.40 39.60
C ILE A 551 22.68 39.34 40.81
N LEU A 552 21.85 40.38 40.91
CA LEU A 552 21.86 41.33 42.02
C LEU A 552 21.08 40.84 43.25
N SER A 553 19.99 40.09 43.04
CA SER A 553 19.04 39.74 44.09
C SER A 553 19.17 38.32 44.65
N CYS A 554 19.72 37.36 43.89
CA CYS A 554 19.74 35.95 44.25
C CYS A 554 21.12 35.45 44.70
N GLU A 555 21.19 34.68 45.79
CA GLU A 555 22.46 34.07 46.24
C GLU A 555 23.01 33.03 45.25
N VAL A 556 22.15 32.33 44.50
CA VAL A 556 22.55 31.32 43.51
C VAL A 556 23.42 31.89 42.38
N CYS A 557 23.24 33.17 42.04
CA CYS A 557 23.98 33.85 40.96
C CYS A 557 25.26 34.58 41.42
N ASN A 558 25.65 34.47 42.70
CA ASN A 558 26.74 35.25 43.31
C ASN A 558 28.11 34.51 43.37
N ASN A 559 28.43 33.62 42.43
CA ASN A 559 29.70 32.87 42.37
C ASN A 559 30.50 33.08 41.07
#